data_AF-A0A0P1IJA7-F1
#
_entry.id   AF-A0A0P1IJA7-F1
#
_cell.length_a   1.000
_cell.length_b   1.000
_cell.length_c   1.000
_cell.angle_alpha   90.00
_cell.angle_beta   90.00
_cell.angle_gamma   90.00
#
_symmetry.space_group_name_H-M   'P 1'
#
loop_
_entity.id
_entity.type
_entity.pdbx_description
1 polymer ?
#
loop_
_entity_poly.entity_id
_entity_poly.type
_entity_poly.pdbx_seq_one_letter_code
_entity_poly.pdbx_strand_id
1 'polypeptide(L)'
;MGWMAFTTLFIFWVWVYQVRLWLAIILQDASFSDFDGFMHTVFFTQEGWIFLTIGTCAGAFLSAVLFSVTVVAMPMLLERDVDFVTAMLTSIRVVRDNPVVMLTWAAIISATILLSLVPAFLGLIFTLPILGHTTWHLYQRAVQPLEDEPISAS
;
A
#
# COMPACT_ATOMS: atom_id res chain seq x y z
N MET A 1 -1.94 0.74 -18.13
CA MET A 1 -2.78 0.02 -17.14
C MET A 1 -2.27 -1.40 -16.81
N GLY A 2 -2.15 -2.33 -17.79
CA GLY A 2 -1.80 -3.74 -17.50
C GLY A 2 -0.50 -3.96 -16.71
N TRP A 3 0.54 -3.17 -16.98
CA TRP A 3 1.83 -3.24 -16.28
C TRP A 3 1.77 -2.86 -14.78
N MET A 4 0.88 -1.94 -14.40
CA MET A 4 0.68 -1.57 -12.99
C MET A 4 0.00 -2.69 -12.21
N ALA A 5 -0.99 -3.36 -12.82
CA ALA A 5 -1.63 -4.53 -12.22
C ALA A 5 -0.62 -5.65 -12.01
N PHE A 6 0.25 -5.90 -13.01
CA PHE A 6 1.35 -6.86 -12.87
C PHE A 6 2.28 -6.52 -11.71
N THR A 7 2.70 -5.26 -11.59
CA THR A 7 3.59 -4.81 -10.50
C THR A 7 2.97 -5.01 -9.13
N THR A 8 1.70 -4.63 -8.95
CA THR A 8 0.97 -4.84 -7.69
C THR A 8 0.80 -6.32 -7.38
N LEU A 9 0.44 -7.14 -8.37
CA LEU A 9 0.29 -8.60 -8.20
C LEU A 9 1.62 -9.26 -7.87
N PHE A 10 2.71 -8.82 -8.48
CA PHE A 10 4.06 -9.32 -8.18
C PHE A 10 4.45 -9.03 -6.72
N ILE A 11 4.24 -7.79 -6.25
CA ILE A 11 4.48 -7.41 -4.86
C ILE A 11 3.60 -8.24 -3.90
N PHE A 12 2.32 -8.42 -4.24
CA PHE A 12 1.41 -9.26 -3.46
C PHE A 12 1.85 -10.73 -3.43
N TRP A 13 2.38 -11.25 -4.54
CA TRP A 13 2.89 -12.61 -4.59
C TRP A 13 4.13 -12.79 -3.71
N VAL A 14 5.05 -11.82 -3.74
CA VAL A 14 6.20 -11.77 -2.82
C VAL A 14 5.72 -11.74 -1.36
N TRP A 15 4.68 -10.97 -1.05
CA TRP A 15 4.07 -10.94 0.28
C TRP A 15 3.59 -12.31 0.75
N VAL A 16 2.78 -12.99 -0.07
CA VAL A 16 2.24 -14.32 0.26
C VAL A 16 3.36 -15.33 0.46
N TYR A 17 4.41 -15.27 -0.36
CA TYR A 17 5.58 -16.14 -0.22
C TYR A 17 6.32 -15.87 1.10
N GLN A 18 6.52 -14.61 1.47
CA GLN A 18 7.13 -14.22 2.75
C GLN A 18 6.30 -14.75 3.92
N VAL A 19 4.98 -14.52 3.94
CA VAL A 19 4.09 -15.03 5.00
C VAL A 19 4.22 -16.54 5.15
N ARG A 20 4.26 -17.27 4.04
CA ARG A 20 4.45 -18.73 4.05
C ARG A 20 5.80 -19.14 4.61
N LEU A 21 6.88 -18.43 4.26
CA LEU A 21 8.22 -18.67 4.80
C LEU A 21 8.25 -18.47 6.33
N TRP A 22 7.73 -17.35 6.81
CA TRP A 22 7.69 -17.04 8.25
C TRP A 22 6.85 -18.06 9.02
N LEU A 23 5.69 -18.45 8.47
CA LEU A 23 4.84 -19.48 9.06
C LEU A 23 5.59 -20.81 9.17
N ALA A 24 6.29 -21.22 8.11
CA ALA A 24 7.04 -22.47 8.08
C ALA A 24 8.23 -22.51 9.04
N ILE A 25 8.90 -21.37 9.27
CA ILE A 25 10.11 -21.30 10.12
C ILE A 25 9.75 -21.09 11.60
N ILE A 26 8.79 -20.20 11.89
CA ILE A 26 8.46 -19.79 13.26
C ILE A 26 7.47 -20.77 13.89
N LEU A 27 6.46 -21.22 13.15
CA LEU A 27 5.41 -22.12 13.65
C LEU A 27 5.68 -23.58 13.24
N GLN A 28 6.95 -23.96 13.06
CA GLN A 28 7.34 -25.29 12.56
C GLN A 28 6.84 -26.43 13.46
N ASP A 29 6.87 -26.24 14.77
CA ASP A 29 6.50 -27.24 15.77
C ASP A 29 5.02 -27.14 16.19
N ALA A 30 4.30 -26.16 15.65
CA ALA A 30 2.93 -25.92 16.01
C ALA A 30 2.00 -26.81 15.18
N SER A 31 1.59 -27.93 15.76
CA SER A 31 0.61 -28.84 15.16
C SER A 31 -0.81 -28.32 15.39
N PHE A 32 -1.29 -27.44 14.53
CA PHE A 32 -2.71 -27.08 14.49
C PHE A 32 -3.45 -27.94 13.45
N SER A 33 -4.36 -28.77 13.94
CA SER A 33 -5.19 -29.65 13.11
C SER A 33 -6.34 -28.91 12.42
N ASP A 34 -6.75 -27.76 12.96
CA ASP A 34 -7.92 -26.99 12.54
C ASP A 34 -7.68 -25.47 12.70
N PHE A 35 -8.55 -24.67 12.08
CA PHE A 35 -8.50 -23.19 12.12
C PHE A 35 -8.54 -22.63 13.56
N ASP A 36 -9.31 -23.25 14.45
CA ASP A 36 -9.41 -22.83 15.85
C ASP A 36 -8.08 -23.01 16.61
N GLY A 37 -7.42 -24.17 16.41
CA GLY A 37 -6.10 -24.43 16.98
C GLY A 37 -5.03 -23.48 16.45
N PHE A 38 -5.14 -23.05 15.19
CA PHE A 38 -4.27 -22.02 14.62
C PHE A 38 -4.50 -20.65 15.28
N MET A 39 -5.76 -20.21 15.45
CA MET A 39 -6.08 -18.95 16.15
C MET A 39 -5.55 -18.97 17.58
N HIS A 40 -5.76 -20.07 18.31
CA HIS A 40 -5.25 -20.18 19.67
C HIS A 40 -3.72 -20.06 19.70
N THR A 41 -3.04 -20.74 18.77
CA THR A 41 -1.58 -20.69 18.70
C THR A 41 -1.08 -19.29 18.37
N VAL A 42 -1.65 -18.63 17.37
CA VAL A 42 -1.23 -17.29 16.94
C VAL A 42 -1.41 -16.24 18.04
N PHE A 43 -2.55 -16.26 18.74
CA PHE A 43 -2.88 -15.23 19.73
C PHE A 43 -2.41 -15.52 21.16
N PHE A 44 -2.20 -16.77 21.54
CA PHE A 44 -1.87 -17.13 22.93
C PHE A 44 -0.49 -17.77 23.12
N THR A 45 0.30 -17.93 22.06
CA THR A 45 1.68 -18.46 22.18
C THR A 45 2.73 -17.42 21.85
N GLN A 46 3.90 -17.56 22.46
CA GLN A 46 5.04 -16.67 22.22
C GLN A 46 5.48 -16.71 20.74
N GLU A 47 5.51 -17.89 20.12
CA GLU A 47 5.86 -18.06 18.70
C GLU A 47 4.85 -17.34 17.78
N GLY A 48 3.56 -17.42 18.13
CA GLY A 48 2.51 -16.68 17.43
C GLY A 48 2.73 -15.16 17.45
N TRP A 49 3.14 -14.60 18.59
CA TRP A 49 3.42 -13.18 18.72
C TRP A 49 4.68 -12.74 17.97
N ILE A 50 5.71 -13.59 17.94
CA ILE A 50 6.92 -13.38 17.13
C ILE A 50 6.53 -13.35 15.65
N PHE A 51 5.75 -14.33 15.19
CA PHE A 51 5.23 -14.39 13.83
C PHE A 51 4.39 -13.15 13.47
N LEU A 52 3.48 -12.71 14.32
CA LEU A 52 2.66 -11.52 14.11
C LEU A 52 3.50 -10.24 14.02
N THR A 53 4.49 -10.09 14.90
CA THR A 53 5.34 -8.91 14.94
C THR A 53 6.21 -8.82 13.70
N ILE A 54 6.92 -9.91 13.35
CA ILE A 54 7.78 -9.96 12.16
C ILE A 54 6.93 -9.79 10.89
N GLY A 55 5.80 -10.48 10.82
CA GLY A 55 4.84 -10.36 9.71
C GLY A 55 4.38 -8.91 9.56
N THR A 56 3.96 -8.26 10.64
CA THR A 56 3.49 -6.88 10.60
C THR A 56 4.59 -5.90 10.18
N CYS A 57 5.83 -6.06 10.69
CA CYS A 57 6.96 -5.23 10.28
C CYS A 57 7.31 -5.40 8.79
N ALA A 58 7.40 -6.65 8.33
CA ALA A 58 7.68 -6.95 6.92
C ALA A 58 6.55 -6.46 6.00
N GLY A 59 5.30 -6.63 6.43
CA GLY A 59 4.11 -6.17 5.72
C GLY A 59 4.06 -4.65 5.65
N ALA A 60 4.31 -3.95 6.75
CA ALA A 60 4.37 -2.49 6.79
C ALA A 60 5.46 -1.95 5.84
N PHE A 61 6.64 -2.58 5.82
CA PHE A 61 7.70 -2.23 4.86
C PHE A 61 7.25 -2.42 3.41
N LEU A 62 6.67 -3.58 3.10
CA LEU A 62 6.22 -3.88 1.74
C LEU A 62 5.06 -2.97 1.30
N SER A 63 4.13 -2.66 2.20
CA SER A 63 3.06 -1.70 1.99
C SER A 63 3.61 -0.30 1.73
N ALA A 64 4.65 0.13 2.44
CA ALA A 64 5.30 1.41 2.19
C ALA A 64 5.95 1.46 0.79
N VAL A 65 6.62 0.37 0.37
CA VAL A 65 7.16 0.25 -0.99
C VAL A 65 6.05 0.30 -2.04
N LEU A 66 4.99 -0.49 -1.85
CA LEU A 66 3.84 -0.52 -2.76
C LEU A 66 3.17 0.86 -2.86
N PHE A 67 2.94 1.50 -1.73
CA PHE A 67 2.38 2.85 -1.68
C PHE A 67 3.28 3.84 -2.43
N SER A 68 4.60 3.78 -2.20
CA SER A 68 5.56 4.65 -2.85
C SER A 68 5.54 4.56 -4.37
N VAL A 69 5.30 3.39 -4.94
CA VAL A 69 5.27 3.21 -6.40
C VAL A 69 3.89 3.45 -7.03
N THR A 70 2.81 3.46 -6.24
CA THR A 70 1.43 3.51 -6.76
C THR A 70 0.69 4.81 -6.53
N VAL A 71 0.94 5.53 -5.42
CA VAL A 71 0.08 6.63 -4.94
C VAL A 71 -0.09 7.76 -5.97
N VAL A 72 0.97 8.12 -6.70
CA VAL A 72 0.93 9.13 -7.78
C VAL A 72 0.83 8.46 -9.16
N ALA A 73 1.34 7.24 -9.31
CA ALA A 73 1.42 6.58 -10.61
C ALA A 73 0.04 6.31 -11.23
N MET A 74 -0.94 5.89 -10.42
CA MET A 74 -2.30 5.60 -10.90
C MET A 74 -3.01 6.85 -11.48
N PRO A 75 -3.16 7.97 -10.75
CA PRO A 75 -3.78 9.18 -11.32
C PRO A 75 -2.97 9.75 -12.50
N MET A 76 -1.64 9.70 -12.44
CA MET A 76 -0.79 10.20 -13.51
C MET A 76 -0.98 9.43 -14.83
N LEU A 77 -1.13 8.10 -14.76
CA LEU A 77 -1.41 7.26 -15.93
C LEU A 77 -2.83 7.41 -16.48
N LEU A 78 -3.76 7.92 -15.67
CA LEU A 78 -5.14 8.18 -16.07
C LEU A 78 -5.27 9.53 -16.79
N GLU A 79 -4.52 10.53 -16.35
CA GLU A 79 -4.58 11.88 -16.91
C GLU A 79 -3.58 12.14 -18.04
N ARG A 80 -2.42 11.47 -18.01
CA ARG A 80 -1.29 11.78 -18.91
C ARG A 80 -0.88 10.53 -19.68
N ASP A 81 -0.55 10.72 -20.95
CA ASP A 81 0.05 9.70 -21.82
C ASP A 81 1.54 9.52 -21.49
N VAL A 82 1.83 8.96 -20.31
CA VAL A 82 3.18 8.64 -19.85
C VAL A 82 3.38 7.13 -19.70
N ASP A 83 4.62 6.68 -19.84
CA ASP A 83 4.96 5.29 -19.57
C ASP A 83 4.85 4.96 -18.06
N PHE A 84 4.51 3.70 -17.75
CA PHE A 84 4.33 3.24 -16.37
C PHE A 84 5.61 3.37 -15.54
N VAL A 85 6.78 3.16 -16.14
CA VAL A 85 8.07 3.30 -15.45
C VAL A 85 8.26 4.75 -15.01
N THR A 86 7.98 5.70 -15.90
CA THR A 86 8.06 7.14 -15.60
C THR A 86 7.09 7.54 -14.49
N ALA A 87 5.86 7.03 -14.53
CA ALA A 87 4.85 7.30 -13.50
C ALA A 87 5.26 6.74 -12.13
N MET A 88 5.78 5.50 -12.08
CA MET A 88 6.31 4.91 -10.85
C MET A 88 7.50 5.68 -10.30
N LEU A 89 8.46 6.05 -11.14
CA LEU A 89 9.65 6.78 -10.71
C LEU A 89 9.28 8.17 -10.17
N THR A 90 8.30 8.82 -10.80
CA THR A 90 7.73 10.08 -10.32
C THR A 90 7.07 9.88 -8.96
N SER A 91 6.28 8.82 -8.78
CA SER A 91 5.66 8.48 -7.48
C SER A 91 6.69 8.30 -6.37
N ILE A 92 7.75 7.52 -6.63
CA ILE A 92 8.85 7.34 -5.68
C ILE A 92 9.50 8.68 -5.33
N ARG A 93 9.76 9.51 -6.35
CA ARG A 93 10.37 10.83 -6.15
C ARG A 93 9.51 11.73 -5.27
N VAL A 94 8.21 11.81 -5.53
CA VAL A 94 7.28 12.59 -4.71
C VAL A 94 7.28 12.11 -3.25
N VAL A 95 7.27 10.80 -3.03
CA VAL A 95 7.29 10.21 -1.68
C VAL A 95 8.61 10.45 -0.96
N ARG A 96 9.73 10.36 -1.66
CA ARG A 96 11.06 10.61 -1.10
C ARG A 96 11.30 12.09 -0.81
N ASP A 97 10.78 12.98 -1.64
CA ASP A 97 10.96 14.42 -1.47
C ASP A 97 10.01 14.98 -0.38
N ASN A 98 8.89 14.30 -0.08
CA ASN A 98 7.94 14.66 0.99
C ASN A 98 7.60 13.47 1.92
N PRO A 99 8.58 12.86 2.60
CA PRO A 99 8.39 11.58 3.28
C PRO A 99 7.46 11.70 4.49
N VAL A 100 7.54 12.82 5.24
CA VAL A 100 6.70 13.03 6.42
C VAL A 100 5.22 13.10 6.02
N VAL A 101 4.89 13.95 5.04
CA VAL A 101 3.50 14.13 4.55
C VAL A 101 2.97 12.81 3.98
N MET A 102 3.79 12.11 3.19
CA MET A 102 3.37 10.88 2.52
C MET A 102 3.24 9.69 3.47
N LEU A 103 4.10 9.57 4.48
CA LEU A 103 3.95 8.54 5.51
C LEU A 103 2.75 8.83 6.42
N THR A 104 2.49 10.09 6.77
CA THR A 104 1.27 10.46 7.49
C THR A 104 0.03 10.12 6.66
N TRP A 105 0.04 10.40 5.36
CA TRP A 105 -1.06 10.05 4.47
C TRP A 105 -1.25 8.53 4.36
N ALA A 106 -0.17 7.77 4.21
CA ALA A 106 -0.21 6.31 4.22
C ALA A 106 -0.80 5.77 5.54
N ALA A 107 -0.41 6.32 6.68
CA ALA A 107 -0.95 5.94 7.99
C ALA A 107 -2.45 6.25 8.11
N ILE A 108 -2.90 7.41 7.61
CA ILE A 108 -4.33 7.78 7.57
C ILE A 108 -5.11 6.79 6.70
N ILE A 109 -4.61 6.45 5.51
CA ILE A 109 -5.24 5.45 4.63
C ILE A 109 -5.35 4.11 5.37
N SER A 110 -4.24 3.62 5.94
CA SER A 110 -4.22 2.34 6.65
C SER A 110 -5.20 2.32 7.82
N ALA A 111 -5.21 3.35 8.67
CA ALA A 111 -6.12 3.44 9.81
C ALA A 111 -7.59 3.53 9.39
N THR A 112 -7.88 4.32 8.35
CA THR A 112 -9.25 4.50 7.85
C THR A 112 -9.76 3.21 7.22
N ILE A 113 -8.93 2.53 6.42
CA ILE A 113 -9.28 1.21 5.85
C ILE A 113 -9.55 0.22 6.97
N LEU A 114 -8.66 0.10 7.96
CA LEU A 114 -8.83 -0.82 9.10
C LEU A 114 -10.12 -0.54 9.86
N LEU A 115 -10.43 0.73 10.13
CA LEU A 115 -11.66 1.12 10.81
C LEU A 115 -12.92 0.78 9.98
N SER A 116 -12.83 0.93 8.66
CA SER A 116 -13.94 0.64 7.74
C SER A 116 -14.21 -0.85 7.54
N LEU A 117 -13.27 -1.73 7.92
CA LEU A 117 -13.47 -3.17 7.95
C LEU A 117 -14.34 -3.61 9.15
N VAL A 118 -14.29 -2.88 10.28
CA VAL A 118 -15.01 -3.21 11.52
C VAL A 118 -16.53 -3.40 11.33
N PRO A 119 -17.27 -2.49 10.64
CA PRO A 119 -18.70 -2.66 10.41
C PRO A 119 -18.97 -3.57 9.19
N ALA A 120 -18.34 -4.74 9.13
CA ALA A 120 -18.47 -5.70 8.02
C ALA A 120 -18.29 -5.04 6.63
N PHE A 121 -17.22 -4.26 6.47
CA PHE A 121 -16.87 -3.55 5.22
C PHE A 121 -17.84 -2.41 4.80
N LEU A 122 -18.93 -2.15 5.53
CA LEU A 122 -19.88 -1.08 5.17
C LEU A 122 -19.24 0.31 5.17
N GLY A 123 -18.21 0.52 5.99
CA GLY A 123 -17.46 1.78 6.02
C GLY A 123 -16.78 2.10 4.68
N LEU A 124 -16.45 1.09 3.86
CA LEU A 124 -15.79 1.29 2.57
C LEU A 124 -16.65 2.08 1.59
N ILE A 125 -17.98 2.04 1.70
CA ILE A 125 -18.89 2.81 0.84
C ILE A 125 -18.58 4.32 0.94
N PHE A 126 -18.23 4.79 2.13
CA PHE A 126 -17.89 6.20 2.37
C PHE A 126 -16.39 6.46 2.26
N THR A 127 -15.58 5.54 2.76
CA THR A 127 -14.11 5.68 2.76
C THR A 127 -13.54 5.74 1.37
N LEU A 128 -14.00 4.90 0.43
CA LEU A 128 -13.46 4.88 -0.93
C LEU A 128 -13.63 6.23 -1.66
N PRO A 129 -14.83 6.87 -1.68
CA PRO A 129 -14.99 8.20 -2.26
C PRO A 129 -14.08 9.25 -1.59
N ILE A 130 -14.03 9.27 -0.25
CA ILE A 130 -13.26 10.27 0.51
C ILE A 130 -11.76 10.14 0.26
N LEU A 131 -11.23 8.92 0.30
CA LEU A 131 -9.83 8.64 0.02
C LEU A 131 -9.48 8.94 -1.43
N GLY A 132 -10.39 8.65 -2.38
CA GLY A 132 -10.24 8.99 -3.79
C GLY A 132 -10.07 10.49 -3.99
N HIS A 133 -10.99 11.30 -3.46
CA HIS A 133 -10.91 12.77 -3.55
C HIS A 133 -9.67 13.34 -2.86
N THR A 134 -9.30 12.80 -1.70
CA THR A 134 -8.15 13.34 -0.97
C THR A 134 -6.83 12.97 -1.65
N THR A 135 -6.72 11.74 -2.17
CA THR A 135 -5.55 11.30 -2.97
C THR A 135 -5.44 12.11 -4.25
N TRP A 136 -6.57 12.42 -4.89
CA TRP A 136 -6.61 13.31 -6.05
C TRP A 136 -6.09 14.71 -5.74
N HIS A 137 -6.57 15.33 -4.65
CA HIS A 137 -6.05 16.64 -4.24
C HIS A 137 -4.57 16.61 -3.86
N LEU A 138 -4.11 15.52 -3.25
CA LEU A 138 -2.71 15.35 -2.91
C LEU A 138 -1.85 15.19 -4.18
N TYR A 139 -2.34 14.44 -5.16
CA TYR A 139 -1.75 14.32 -6.49
C TYR A 139 -1.67 15.68 -7.21
N GLN A 140 -2.77 16.44 -7.28
CA GLN A 140 -2.78 17.77 -7.91
C GLN A 140 -1.81 18.76 -7.27
N ARG A 141 -1.60 18.66 -5.95
CA ARG A 141 -0.63 19.50 -5.23
C ARG A 141 0.81 19.04 -5.44
N ALA A 142 1.04 17.73 -5.50
CA ALA A 142 2.36 17.16 -5.69
C ALA A 142 2.87 17.29 -7.13
N VAL A 143 1.94 17.28 -8.08
CA VAL A 143 2.20 17.41 -9.51
C VAL A 143 1.48 18.68 -9.96
N GLN A 144 2.09 19.85 -9.69
CA GLN A 144 1.55 21.12 -10.18
C GLN A 144 1.37 21.04 -11.71
N PRO A 145 0.32 21.68 -12.27
CA PRO A 145 0.25 21.92 -13.70
C PRO A 145 1.56 22.57 -14.13
N LEU A 146 2.16 22.09 -15.22
CA LEU A 146 3.23 22.83 -15.89
C LEU A 146 2.64 24.23 -16.12
N GLU A 147 3.28 25.26 -15.54
CA GLU A 147 3.02 26.64 -15.94
C GLU A 147 3.00 26.63 -17.48
N ASP A 148 1.88 27.04 -18.08
CA ASP A 148 1.82 27.31 -19.50
C ASP A 148 2.92 28.35 -19.76
N GLU A 149 4.08 27.90 -20.24
CA GLU A 149 5.09 28.82 -20.74
C GLU A 149 4.39 29.54 -21.90
N PRO A 150 4.10 30.85 -21.78
CA PRO A 150 3.54 31.56 -22.91
C PRO A 150 4.57 31.42 -24.01
N ILE A 151 4.19 30.77 -25.11
CA ILE A 151 4.97 30.79 -26.35
C ILE A 151 5.13 32.28 -26.68
N SER A 152 6.23 32.88 -26.23
CA SER A 152 6.59 34.23 -26.59
C SER A 152 6.96 34.13 -28.05
N ALA A 153 6.02 34.55 -28.88
CA ALA A 153 6.32 34.99 -30.23
C ALA A 153 7.49 35.98 -30.18
N SER A 154 8.64 35.58 -30.71
CA SER A 154 9.64 36.48 -31.32
C SER A 154 10.61 35.68 -32.16
#